data_AF-A0A8H4V187-F1
#
_entry.id   AF-A0A8H4V187-F1
#
_cell.length_a   1.000
_cell.length_b   1.000
_cell.length_c   1.000
_cell.angle_alpha   90.00
_cell.angle_beta   90.00
_cell.angle_gamma   90.00
#
_symmetry.space_group_name_H-M   'P 1'
#
loop_
_entity.id
_entity.type
_entity.pdbx_description
1 polymer ?
#
loop_
_entity_poly.entity_id
_entity_poly.type
_entity_poly.pdbx_seq_one_letter_code
_entity_poly.pdbx_strand_id
1 'polypeptide(L)'
;VVDSAGTVVPRANNLVTFSVSGPGTLVSTDNGDPTDTTSFPSASRNAFSGLVLAIVKANAGATGQITVSATANGITGGQVVITASGSTTTSTSASASTTTSTTTISSSTTTSTTSTTTTPSTGNCSAKWGQCAGQGWNGPTCCVSGSACTYQNPYYSQC
;
A
#
# COMPACT_ATOMS: atom_id res chain seq x y z
N VAL A 1 0.20 2.81 2.30
CA VAL A 1 -1.09 2.57 2.99
C VAL A 1 -0.82 2.46 4.47
N VAL A 2 -1.44 3.31 5.27
CA VAL A 2 -1.21 3.40 6.72
C VAL A 2 -2.51 3.23 7.48
N ASP A 3 -2.42 2.80 8.74
CA ASP A 3 -3.53 2.84 9.67
C ASP A 3 -3.77 4.27 10.21
N SER A 4 -4.72 4.41 11.13
CA SER A 4 -4.99 5.70 11.76
C SER A 4 -3.77 6.27 12.52
N ALA A 5 -2.91 5.43 13.10
CA ALA A 5 -1.71 5.90 13.78
C ALA A 5 -0.58 6.32 12.82
N GLY A 6 -0.80 6.23 11.51
CA GLY A 6 0.20 6.51 10.48
C GLY A 6 1.20 5.36 10.28
N THR A 7 0.96 4.19 10.87
CA THR A 7 1.83 3.03 10.72
C THR A 7 1.50 2.32 9.41
N VAL A 8 2.53 2.00 8.61
CA VAL A 8 2.34 1.24 7.36
C VAL A 8 1.69 -0.10 7.69
N VAL A 9 0.61 -0.43 6.99
CA VAL A 9 -0.08 -1.72 7.13
C VAL A 9 0.66 -2.75 6.27
N PRO A 10 1.46 -3.68 6.83
CA PRO A 10 2.45 -4.46 6.07
C PRO A 10 1.85 -5.50 5.11
N ARG A 11 0.52 -5.65 5.10
CA ARG A 11 -0.21 -6.55 4.21
C ARG A 11 -1.31 -5.86 3.42
N ALA A 12 -1.35 -4.53 3.47
CA ALA A 12 -2.30 -3.78 2.66
C ALA A 12 -1.96 -3.96 1.18
N ASN A 13 -2.97 -4.34 0.42
CA ASN A 13 -2.92 -4.59 -1.01
C ASN A 13 -4.00 -3.82 -1.78
N ASN A 14 -4.48 -2.71 -1.20
CA ASN A 14 -5.52 -1.87 -1.79
C ASN A 14 -5.11 -1.46 -3.22
N LEU A 15 -6.07 -1.52 -4.16
CA LEU A 15 -5.90 -0.93 -5.48
C LEU A 15 -5.85 0.59 -5.35
N VAL A 16 -4.71 1.19 -5.67
CA VAL A 16 -4.50 2.64 -5.65
C VAL A 16 -4.55 3.16 -7.07
N THR A 17 -5.36 4.19 -7.30
CA THR A 17 -5.43 4.94 -8.56
C THR A 17 -4.76 6.29 -8.39
N PHE A 18 -3.79 6.57 -9.25
CA PHE A 18 -3.06 7.83 -9.33
C PHE A 18 -3.63 8.74 -10.40
N SER A 19 -3.68 10.04 -10.10
CA SER A 19 -3.95 11.08 -11.10
C SER A 19 -2.93 12.20 -10.98
N VAL A 20 -2.65 12.86 -12.10
CA VAL A 20 -1.72 13.99 -12.17
C VAL A 20 -2.43 15.16 -12.82
N SER A 21 -2.36 16.33 -12.18
CA SER A 21 -2.84 17.61 -12.69
C SER A 21 -1.68 18.61 -12.76
N GLY A 22 -1.76 19.57 -13.67
CA GLY A 22 -0.69 20.53 -13.93
C GLY A 22 0.30 20.07 -15.01
N PRO A 23 1.49 20.69 -15.11
CA PRO A 23 2.42 20.50 -16.22
C PRO A 23 3.31 19.26 -16.01
N GLY A 24 2.69 18.11 -15.70
CA GLY A 24 3.36 16.84 -15.50
C GLY A 24 2.52 15.67 -15.99
N THR A 25 3.18 14.54 -16.23
CA THR A 25 2.56 13.31 -16.75
C THR A 25 2.97 12.14 -15.88
N LEU A 26 2.02 11.27 -15.51
CA LEU A 26 2.33 9.98 -14.90
C LEU A 26 3.01 9.09 -15.95
N VAL A 27 4.23 8.63 -15.67
CA VAL A 27 4.99 7.80 -16.62
C VAL A 27 5.04 6.33 -16.22
N SER A 28 4.96 6.04 -14.92
CA SER A 28 5.00 4.68 -14.41
C SER A 28 4.39 4.59 -13.02
N THR A 29 3.88 3.41 -12.69
CA THR A 29 3.58 2.96 -11.34
C THR A 29 4.26 1.63 -11.09
N ASP A 30 4.59 1.33 -9.83
CA ASP A 30 5.19 0.06 -9.43
C ASP A 30 4.81 -0.28 -7.98
N ASN A 31 4.93 -1.55 -7.61
CA ASN A 31 4.76 -2.04 -6.24
C ASN A 31 5.86 -3.03 -5.85
N GLY A 32 6.73 -3.47 -6.78
CA GLY A 32 7.80 -4.42 -6.52
C GLY A 32 7.34 -5.86 -6.30
N ASP A 33 6.08 -6.20 -6.61
CA ASP A 33 5.59 -7.58 -6.58
C ASP A 33 6.04 -8.31 -7.86
N PRO A 34 6.89 -9.35 -7.78
CA PRO A 34 7.36 -10.07 -8.96
C PRO A 34 6.25 -10.86 -9.69
N THR A 35 5.06 -10.97 -9.09
CA THR A 35 3.91 -11.67 -9.66
C THR A 35 2.88 -10.71 -10.30
N ASP A 36 3.02 -9.40 -10.09
CA ASP A 36 2.13 -8.40 -10.70
C ASP A 36 2.55 -8.10 -12.15
N THR A 37 1.70 -8.48 -13.10
CA THR A 37 1.92 -8.27 -14.54
C THR A 37 1.27 -6.98 -15.07
N THR A 38 0.78 -6.12 -14.18
CA THR A 38 0.17 -4.83 -14.55
C THR A 38 1.21 -3.94 -15.25
N SER A 39 0.83 -3.43 -16.42
CA SER A 39 1.67 -2.55 -17.24
C SER A 39 2.20 -1.35 -16.44
N PHE A 40 3.51 -1.09 -16.52
CA PHE A 40 4.16 0.00 -15.77
C PHE A 40 3.46 1.36 -15.91
N PRO A 41 3.04 1.81 -17.11
CA PRO A 41 2.33 3.08 -17.25
C PRO A 41 0.88 3.09 -16.75
N SER A 42 0.35 1.97 -16.22
CA SER A 42 -1.01 1.92 -15.67
C SER A 42 -1.16 2.94 -14.54
N ALA A 43 -2.25 3.72 -14.58
CA ALA A 43 -2.58 4.67 -13.54
C ALA A 43 -3.07 4.02 -12.24
N SER A 44 -3.41 2.73 -12.28
CA SER A 44 -3.86 1.99 -11.09
C SER A 44 -2.99 0.77 -10.84
N ARG A 45 -2.63 0.56 -9.58
CA ARG A 45 -1.84 -0.59 -9.14
C ARG A 45 -2.15 -0.94 -7.68
N ASN A 46 -2.17 -2.24 -7.38
CA ASN A 46 -2.28 -2.70 -6.00
C ASN A 46 -1.04 -2.31 -5.22
N ALA A 47 -1.21 -1.91 -3.96
CA ALA A 47 -0.09 -1.89 -3.04
C ALA A 47 0.47 -3.31 -2.83
N PHE A 48 1.75 -3.41 -2.55
CA PHE A 48 2.41 -4.63 -2.12
C PHE A 48 3.15 -4.34 -0.81
N SER A 49 2.87 -5.14 0.21
CA SER A 49 3.35 -4.90 1.58
C SER A 49 3.06 -3.49 2.10
N GLY A 50 1.90 -2.93 1.72
CA GLY A 50 1.48 -1.58 2.11
C GLY A 50 2.09 -0.44 1.31
N LEU A 51 2.92 -0.71 0.31
CA LEU A 51 3.61 0.31 -0.48
C LEU A 51 3.21 0.24 -1.96
N VAL A 52 3.21 1.40 -2.62
CA VAL A 52 3.02 1.57 -4.07
C VAL A 52 3.72 2.85 -4.48
N LEU A 53 4.27 2.87 -5.69
CA LEU A 53 5.05 3.96 -6.26
C LEU A 53 4.35 4.53 -7.49
N ALA A 54 4.40 5.85 -7.64
CA ALA A 54 4.10 6.56 -8.87
C ALA A 54 5.31 7.41 -9.28
N ILE A 55 5.69 7.33 -10.54
CA ILE A 55 6.75 8.13 -11.15
C ILE A 55 6.09 9.15 -12.07
N VAL A 56 6.34 10.42 -11.80
CA VAL A 56 5.79 11.55 -12.56
C VAL A 56 6.93 12.30 -13.23
N LYS A 57 6.74 12.62 -14.51
CA LYS A 57 7.66 13.41 -15.30
C LYS A 57 7.07 14.80 -15.52
N ALA A 58 7.83 15.83 -15.19
CA ALA A 58 7.49 17.19 -15.60
C ALA A 58 7.53 17.32 -17.12
N ASN A 59 6.59 18.06 -17.71
CA ASN A 59 6.62 18.35 -19.13
C ASN A 59 7.86 19.20 -19.46
N ALA A 60 8.36 19.14 -20.70
CA ALA A 60 9.53 19.93 -21.08
C ALA A 60 9.24 21.43 -20.91
N GLY A 61 10.12 22.15 -20.21
CA GLY A 61 9.93 23.57 -19.89
C GLY A 61 8.82 23.84 -18.87
N ALA A 62 8.30 22.82 -18.17
CA ALA A 62 7.24 22.99 -17.18
C ALA A 62 7.61 24.01 -16.10
N THR A 63 6.72 24.98 -15.91
CA THR A 63 6.72 25.90 -14.77
C THR A 63 5.39 25.77 -14.04
N GLY A 64 5.39 25.92 -12.72
CA GLY A 64 4.18 25.86 -11.90
C GLY A 64 3.99 24.53 -11.16
N GLN A 65 2.80 24.32 -10.59
CA GLN A 65 2.53 23.21 -9.68
C GLN A 65 2.03 21.97 -10.43
N ILE A 66 2.64 20.82 -10.15
CA ILE A 66 2.18 19.49 -10.53
C ILE A 66 1.56 18.86 -9.28
N THR A 67 0.27 18.57 -9.32
CA THR A 67 -0.43 17.88 -8.23
C THR A 67 -0.59 16.41 -8.57
N VAL A 68 -0.13 15.54 -7.67
CA VAL A 68 -0.28 14.09 -7.79
C VAL A 68 -1.22 13.62 -6.70
N SER A 69 -2.30 12.94 -7.09
CA SER A 69 -3.29 12.39 -6.17
C SER A 69 -3.22 10.86 -6.18
N ALA A 70 -3.42 10.24 -5.02
CA ALA A 70 -3.52 8.80 -4.85
C ALA A 70 -4.82 8.47 -4.11
N THR A 71 -5.68 7.65 -4.71
CA THR A 71 -7.00 7.30 -4.17
C THR A 71 -7.19 5.79 -4.13
N ALA A 72 -7.95 5.29 -3.16
CA ALA A 72 -8.30 3.89 -3.07
C ALA A 72 -9.61 3.72 -2.30
N ASN A 73 -10.38 2.69 -2.63
CA ASN A 73 -11.66 2.42 -1.97
C ASN A 73 -11.46 2.13 -0.47
N GLY A 74 -12.30 2.75 0.36
CA GLY A 74 -12.32 2.51 1.80
C GLY A 74 -11.17 3.15 2.60
N ILE A 75 -10.29 3.93 1.96
CA ILE A 75 -9.26 4.71 2.65
C ILE A 75 -9.22 6.15 2.12
N THR A 76 -8.89 7.09 2.99
CA THR A 76 -8.71 8.50 2.59
C THR A 76 -7.54 8.61 1.63
N GLY A 77 -7.76 9.30 0.50
CA GLY A 77 -6.70 9.55 -0.48
C GLY A 77 -5.65 10.55 0.03
N GLY A 78 -4.50 10.57 -0.64
CA GLY A 78 -3.42 11.51 -0.38
C GLY A 78 -3.10 12.35 -1.61
N GLN A 79 -2.51 13.53 -1.41
CA GLN A 79 -1.99 14.35 -2.49
C GLN A 79 -0.62 14.91 -2.14
N VAL A 80 0.21 15.09 -3.17
CA VAL A 80 1.48 15.81 -3.09
C VAL A 80 1.56 16.84 -4.22
N VAL A 81 2.11 18.01 -3.90
CA VAL A 81 2.32 19.09 -4.87
C VAL A 81 3.82 19.25 -5.11
N ILE A 82 4.22 19.14 -6.37
CA ILE A 82 5.60 19.30 -6.84
C ILE A 82 5.68 20.63 -7.60
N THR A 83 6.59 21.52 -7.21
CA THR A 83 6.81 22.76 -7.95
C THR A 83 7.83 22.53 -9.07
N ALA A 84 7.38 22.61 -10.32
CA ALA A 84 8.25 22.62 -11.49
C ALA A 84 8.78 24.04 -11.71
N SER A 85 10.10 24.18 -11.77
CA SER A 85 10.77 25.41 -12.19
C SER A 85 11.41 25.13 -13.53
N GLY A 86 10.89 25.74 -14.59
CA GLY A 86 11.34 25.50 -15.95
C GLY A 86 12.82 25.83 -16.08
N SER A 87 13.63 24.84 -16.45
CA SER A 87 15.00 25.06 -16.86
C SER A 87 15.04 25.08 -18.39
N THR A 88 15.24 26.26 -18.96
CA THR A 88 15.51 26.45 -20.39
C THR A 88 16.97 26.06 -20.66
N THR A 89 17.31 24.77 -20.55
CA THR A 89 18.68 24.32 -20.79
C THR A 89 18.70 23.18 -21.79
N THR A 90 19.18 23.49 -22.99
CA THR A 90 19.58 22.55 -24.04
C THR A 90 20.48 21.47 -23.43
N SER A 91 20.05 20.22 -23.60
CA SER A 91 20.63 18.96 -23.18
C SER A 91 22.16 18.93 -22.98
N THR A 92 22.60 18.61 -21.76
CA THR A 92 23.77 17.73 -21.56
C THR A 92 23.47 16.86 -20.34
N SER A 93 23.56 15.54 -20.50
CA SER A 93 23.15 14.52 -19.53
C SER A 93 23.66 14.79 -18.10
N ALA A 94 22.76 14.76 -17.11
CA ALA A 94 23.12 14.59 -15.71
C ALA A 94 21.98 13.96 -14.89
N SER A 95 22.33 12.82 -14.28
CA SER A 95 21.94 12.27 -12.98
C SER A 95 20.53 12.52 -12.41
N ALA A 96 19.83 11.41 -12.17
CA ALA A 96 18.64 11.35 -11.33
C ALA A 96 18.94 11.90 -9.92
N SER A 97 18.19 12.93 -9.52
CA SER A 97 18.16 13.43 -8.15
C SER A 97 16.85 12.97 -7.52
N THR A 98 16.94 11.94 -6.67
CA THR A 98 15.84 11.37 -5.90
C THR A 98 15.61 12.25 -4.68
N THR A 99 14.49 12.98 -4.63
CA THR A 99 14.06 13.67 -3.41
C THR A 99 12.86 12.90 -2.83
N THR A 100 13.13 12.12 -1.78
CA THR A 100 12.11 11.45 -0.97
C THR A 100 11.48 12.46 -0.03
N SER A 101 10.21 12.80 -0.25
CA SER A 101 9.42 13.64 0.68
C SER A 101 8.35 12.78 1.34
N THR A 102 8.60 12.39 2.59
CA THR A 102 7.69 11.62 3.43
C THR A 102 6.86 12.59 4.27
N THR A 103 5.57 12.76 3.96
CA THR A 103 4.65 13.55 4.79
C THR A 103 3.82 12.60 5.65
N THR A 104 3.97 12.75 6.97
CA THR A 104 3.24 12.06 8.03
C THR A 104 1.81 12.60 8.15
N ILE A 105 0.84 11.70 8.29
CA ILE A 105 -0.58 12.03 8.48
C ILE A 105 -0.99 11.51 9.86
N SER A 106 -1.40 12.42 10.74
CA SER A 106 -2.00 12.13 12.06
C SER A 106 -3.52 12.09 11.96
N SER A 107 -4.14 11.22 12.75
CA SER A 107 -5.58 11.00 12.86
C SER A 107 -6.16 11.57 14.16
N SER A 108 -7.46 11.87 14.12
CA SER A 108 -8.33 11.98 15.28
C SER A 108 -9.52 11.05 15.08
N THR A 109 -9.66 10.07 15.98
CA THR A 109 -10.63 8.97 15.94
C THR A 109 -11.86 9.32 16.78
N THR A 110 -13.05 8.95 16.32
CA THR A 110 -14.23 8.75 17.18
C THR A 110 -14.77 7.34 17.00
N THR A 111 -14.99 6.72 18.15
CA THR A 111 -15.34 5.34 18.46
C THR A 111 -16.70 4.91 17.91
N SER A 112 -16.82 3.64 17.52
CA SER A 112 -18.08 2.88 17.67
C SER A 112 -17.80 1.38 17.73
N THR A 113 -18.13 0.80 18.87
CA THR A 113 -18.12 -0.61 19.26
C THR A 113 -19.30 -1.36 18.65
N THR A 114 -19.06 -2.51 18.02
CA THR A 114 -20.09 -3.55 17.84
C THR A 114 -19.45 -4.93 18.00
N SER A 115 -19.84 -5.60 19.06
CA SER A 115 -19.56 -6.99 19.42
C SER A 115 -20.53 -7.94 18.71
N THR A 116 -20.02 -8.99 18.06
CA THR A 116 -20.84 -10.14 17.67
C THR A 116 -20.10 -11.46 17.94
N THR A 117 -20.82 -12.31 18.65
CA THR A 117 -20.49 -13.65 19.12
C THR A 117 -20.86 -14.68 18.06
N THR A 118 -19.98 -15.64 17.72
CA THR A 118 -20.38 -16.95 17.16
C THR A 118 -19.36 -18.07 17.46
N THR A 119 -19.78 -18.96 18.37
CA THR A 119 -19.68 -20.43 18.52
C THR A 119 -18.64 -21.26 17.70
N PRO A 120 -17.95 -22.25 18.30
CA PRO A 120 -16.82 -22.98 17.73
C PRO A 120 -17.23 -24.23 16.92
N SER A 121 -16.52 -24.51 15.83
CA SER A 121 -16.67 -25.73 15.02
C SER A 121 -15.50 -26.69 15.25
N THR A 122 -15.83 -27.90 15.68
CA THR A 122 -14.96 -29.06 15.91
C THR A 122 -14.53 -29.72 14.60
N GLY A 123 -13.22 -29.86 14.38
CA GLY A 123 -12.68 -30.78 13.36
C GLY A 123 -11.22 -30.56 12.98
N ASN A 124 -10.31 -31.26 13.69
CA ASN A 124 -8.87 -31.43 13.47
C ASN A 124 -7.96 -30.20 13.59
N CYS A 125 -6.78 -30.40 14.18
CA CYS A 125 -5.74 -29.38 14.23
C CYS A 125 -5.10 -29.15 12.86
N SER A 126 -4.69 -27.92 12.60
CA SER A 126 -4.01 -27.54 11.36
C SER A 126 -2.71 -28.32 11.22
N ALA A 127 -2.44 -28.78 10.00
CA ALA A 127 -1.20 -29.48 9.66
C ALA A 127 0.02 -28.57 9.89
N LYS A 128 1.21 -29.16 9.99
CA LYS A 128 2.46 -28.40 10.01
C LYS A 128 2.52 -27.54 8.74
N TRP A 129 2.81 -26.25 8.89
CA TRP A 129 2.74 -25.18 7.87
C TRP A 129 1.32 -24.67 7.54
N GLY A 130 0.28 -25.20 8.19
CA GLY A 130 -1.11 -24.78 8.03
C GLY A 130 -1.49 -23.57 8.88
N GLN A 131 -2.53 -22.84 8.47
CA GLN A 131 -3.03 -21.69 9.23
C GLN A 131 -3.76 -22.14 10.50
N CYS A 132 -3.45 -21.52 11.62
CA CYS A 132 -4.01 -21.82 12.92
C CYS A 132 -4.60 -20.63 13.66
N ALA A 133 -4.39 -19.40 13.19
CA ALA A 133 -5.11 -18.23 13.69
C ALA A 133 -5.07 -17.07 12.68
N GLY A 134 -5.79 -16.01 13.00
CA GLY A 134 -5.89 -14.79 12.19
C GLY A 134 -7.27 -14.16 12.32
N GLN A 135 -7.34 -12.83 12.24
CA GLN A 135 -8.60 -12.12 12.15
C GLN A 135 -9.41 -12.63 10.94
N GLY A 136 -10.64 -13.05 11.18
CA GLY A 136 -11.51 -13.66 10.15
C GLY A 136 -11.25 -15.14 9.84
N TRP A 137 -10.30 -15.80 10.52
CA TRP A 137 -10.04 -17.23 10.36
C TRP A 137 -11.13 -18.07 11.05
N ASN A 138 -11.81 -18.91 10.27
CA ASN A 138 -12.86 -19.83 10.75
C ASN A 138 -12.43 -21.31 10.76
N GLY A 139 -11.14 -21.58 10.54
CA GLY A 139 -10.60 -22.93 10.50
C GLY A 139 -9.98 -23.40 11.83
N PRO A 140 -9.21 -24.50 11.82
CA PRO A 140 -8.58 -25.05 13.00
C PRO A 140 -7.77 -24.02 13.79
N THR A 141 -7.91 -24.01 15.11
CA THR A 141 -7.19 -23.10 16.02
C THR A 141 -6.03 -23.77 16.78
N CYS A 142 -5.77 -25.05 16.50
CA CYS A 142 -4.69 -25.83 17.10
C CYS A 142 -3.77 -26.40 16.02
N CYS A 143 -2.55 -26.82 16.41
CA CYS A 143 -1.56 -27.44 15.52
C CYS A 143 -1.41 -28.94 15.77
N VAL A 144 -1.01 -29.69 14.75
CA VAL A 144 -0.59 -31.09 14.92
C VAL A 144 0.52 -31.22 15.97
N SER A 145 0.55 -32.37 16.66
CA SER A 145 1.51 -32.62 17.75
C SER A 145 2.96 -32.40 17.27
N GLY A 146 3.72 -31.64 18.06
CA GLY A 146 5.09 -31.25 17.73
C GLY A 146 5.23 -29.94 16.96
N SER A 147 4.14 -29.20 16.71
CA SER A 147 4.20 -27.82 16.20
C SER A 147 3.37 -26.84 17.05
N ALA A 148 3.71 -25.56 16.99
CA ALA A 148 3.07 -24.49 17.74
C ALA A 148 2.56 -23.39 16.79
N CYS A 149 1.40 -22.85 17.10
CA CYS A 149 0.79 -21.79 16.30
C CYS A 149 1.59 -20.50 16.48
N THR A 150 2.39 -20.16 15.48
CA THR A 150 3.30 -19.02 15.53
C THR A 150 2.65 -17.82 14.85
N TYR A 151 2.54 -16.73 15.60
CA TYR A 151 2.02 -15.48 15.08
C TYR A 151 2.96 -14.92 14.01
N GLN A 152 2.44 -14.75 12.80
CA GLN A 152 3.14 -14.05 11.73
C GLN A 152 2.63 -12.62 11.63
N ASN A 153 1.30 -12.44 11.67
CA ASN A 153 0.64 -11.15 11.48
C ASN A 153 -0.85 -11.22 11.86
N PRO A 154 -1.58 -10.09 11.91
CA PRO A 154 -2.96 -10.04 12.42
C PRO A 154 -3.99 -10.96 11.77
N TYR A 155 -3.81 -11.40 10.51
CA TYR A 155 -4.77 -12.24 9.76
C TYR A 155 -4.22 -13.66 9.54
N TYR A 156 -2.99 -13.96 9.97
CA TYR A 156 -2.35 -15.24 9.70
C TYR A 156 -1.36 -15.63 10.80
N SER A 157 -1.58 -16.79 11.39
CA SER A 157 -0.65 -17.51 12.26
C SER A 157 -0.53 -18.92 11.75
N GLN A 158 0.65 -19.51 11.84
CA GLN A 158 0.99 -20.76 11.17
C GLN A 158 1.55 -21.80 12.16
N CYS A 159 1.08 -23.04 12.02
CA CYS A 159 1.71 -24.25 12.57
C CYS A 159 2.92 -24.68 11.73
#